data_AF-A0A430HFR1-F1
#
_entry.id   AF-A0A430HFR1-F1
#
_cell.length_a   1.000
_cell.length_b   1.000
_cell.length_c   1.000
_cell.angle_alpha   90.00
_cell.angle_beta   90.00
_cell.angle_gamma   90.00
#
_symmetry.space_group_name_H-M   'P 1'
#
loop_
_entity.id
_entity.type
_entity.pdbx_description
1 polymer ?
#
loop_
_entity_poly.entity_id
_entity_poly.type
_entity_poly.pdbx_seq_one_letter_code
_entity_poly.pdbx_strand_id
1 'polypeptide(L)'
;MNIPWLKAALCASTLAAAGMALPASAFGGVHKLTCVGPGDARFLLRSEYKRRLWQAGSDSSWQVRYRMPGARGRVVDVPGQLVFTREDDAPCYLLGVIDGMALTDKSFLQADGRWFDKEKLPPAFWLTAATAIELGLHKQIAALGATPHDRGLLLPRQGRLVYEIALLAEQPRGTSVVAVVQSTSADEGRSWAPLAVTTDAQIYQLGKTLEAQGFGARLLK
;
A
#
# COMPACT_ATOMS: atom_id res chain seq x y z
N MET A 1 -4.31 18.31 -92.47
CA MET A 1 -3.37 17.19 -92.73
C MET A 1 -2.15 17.37 -91.81
N ASN A 2 -1.49 16.26 -91.42
CA ASN A 2 -0.49 16.06 -90.34
C ASN A 2 -1.11 15.68 -88.98
N ILE A 3 -1.19 14.40 -88.61
CA ILE A 3 -0.18 13.38 -88.17
C ILE A 3 0.05 13.45 -86.63
N PRO A 4 0.07 12.29 -85.91
CA PRO A 4 0.12 12.17 -84.44
C PRO A 4 1.45 12.66 -83.84
N TRP A 5 1.80 12.53 -82.56
CA TRP A 5 2.50 11.41 -81.92
C TRP A 5 2.81 11.87 -80.47
N LEU A 6 2.64 10.96 -79.51
CA LEU A 6 3.23 10.87 -78.16
C LEU A 6 3.46 12.14 -77.32
N LYS A 7 2.75 12.23 -76.18
CA LYS A 7 3.34 12.44 -74.84
C LYS A 7 2.53 11.59 -73.85
N ALA A 8 3.01 10.38 -73.56
CA ALA A 8 3.90 10.09 -72.43
C ALA A 8 3.19 10.28 -71.08
N ALA A 9 2.98 9.13 -70.43
CA ALA A 9 2.35 8.95 -69.15
C ALA A 9 3.10 9.68 -68.02
N LEU A 10 2.33 10.27 -67.10
CA LEU A 10 2.72 10.41 -65.71
C LEU A 10 1.48 10.12 -64.87
N CYS A 11 1.26 8.84 -64.57
CA CYS A 11 0.46 8.44 -63.42
C CYS A 11 1.24 8.88 -62.18
N ALA A 12 0.81 9.99 -61.58
CA ALA A 12 1.22 10.39 -60.25
C ALA A 12 0.75 9.29 -59.27
N SER A 13 1.66 8.38 -58.97
CA SER A 13 1.48 7.39 -57.92
C SER A 13 1.83 8.08 -56.61
N THR A 14 0.85 8.69 -55.96
CA THR A 14 0.96 9.07 -54.56
C THR A 14 1.12 7.78 -53.75
N LEU A 15 2.37 7.43 -53.43
CA LEU A 15 2.72 6.51 -52.37
C LEU A 15 2.15 7.09 -51.07
N ALA A 16 0.91 6.71 -50.74
CA ALA A 16 0.42 6.81 -49.39
C ALA A 16 1.33 5.92 -48.54
N ALA A 17 2.30 6.53 -47.87
CA ALA A 17 2.95 5.93 -46.73
C ALA A 17 1.87 5.74 -45.66
N ALA A 18 1.12 4.65 -45.78
CA ALA A 18 0.33 4.11 -44.69
C ALA A 18 1.34 3.65 -43.64
N GLY A 19 1.77 4.59 -42.80
CA GLY A 19 2.39 4.28 -41.53
C GLY A 19 1.42 3.37 -40.80
N MET A 20 1.69 2.07 -40.82
CA MET A 20 1.07 1.12 -39.93
C MET A 20 1.49 1.53 -38.51
N ALA A 21 0.75 2.47 -37.93
CA ALA A 21 0.70 2.61 -36.49
C ALA A 21 0.07 1.30 -36.00
N LEU A 22 0.92 0.32 -35.68
CA LEU A 22 0.49 -0.89 -34.99
C LEU A 22 -0.38 -0.41 -33.81
N PRO A 23 -1.63 -0.89 -33.68
CA PRO A 23 -2.42 -0.55 -32.53
C PRO A 23 -1.62 -0.99 -31.31
N ALA A 24 -1.24 -0.02 -30.47
CA ALA A 24 -0.60 -0.28 -29.20
C ALA A 24 -1.56 -1.16 -28.41
N SER A 25 -1.37 -2.47 -28.50
CA SER A 25 -2.24 -3.46 -27.92
C SER A 25 -2.04 -3.38 -26.41
N ALA A 26 -3.01 -2.78 -25.72
CA ALA A 26 -3.02 -2.73 -24.28
C ALA A 26 -3.51 -4.09 -23.78
N PHE A 27 -2.60 -4.91 -23.24
CA PHE A 27 -2.98 -6.12 -22.55
C PHE A 27 -3.44 -5.75 -21.14
N GLY A 28 -4.71 -6.05 -20.85
CA GLY A 28 -5.27 -5.93 -19.51
C GLY A 28 -5.16 -7.26 -18.77
N GLY A 29 -4.88 -7.21 -17.48
CA GLY A 29 -4.83 -8.39 -16.61
C GLY A 29 -5.34 -8.09 -15.20
N VAL A 30 -5.55 -9.15 -14.42
CA VAL A 30 -5.95 -9.07 -13.01
C VAL A 30 -4.94 -9.83 -12.16
N HIS A 31 -4.27 -9.15 -11.23
CA HIS A 31 -3.47 -9.79 -10.20
C HIS A 31 -4.31 -10.04 -8.95
N LYS A 32 -4.08 -11.20 -8.33
CA LYS A 32 -4.70 -11.58 -7.06
C LYS A 32 -3.63 -12.06 -6.08
N LEU A 33 -3.57 -11.42 -4.92
CA LEU A 33 -2.67 -11.79 -3.83
C LEU A 33 -3.48 -12.10 -2.59
N THR A 34 -3.00 -13.05 -1.79
CA THR A 34 -3.52 -13.30 -0.44
C THR A 34 -2.46 -12.95 0.58
N CYS A 35 -2.74 -12.01 1.46
CA CYS A 35 -1.95 -11.80 2.67
C CYS A 35 -2.53 -12.66 3.79
N VAL A 36 -1.66 -13.42 4.45
CA VAL A 36 -2.00 -14.24 5.61
C VAL A 36 -1.48 -13.52 6.86
N GLY A 37 -2.41 -13.14 7.73
CA GLY A 37 -2.10 -12.55 9.04
C GLY A 37 -2.14 -13.60 10.17
N PRO A 38 -1.98 -13.15 11.42
CA PRO A 38 -2.12 -14.00 12.60
C PRO A 38 -3.48 -14.72 12.66
N GLY A 39 -3.52 -15.96 13.18
CA GLY A 39 -4.77 -16.70 13.40
C GLY A 39 -5.53 -17.07 12.12
N ASP A 40 -4.81 -17.39 11.03
CA ASP A 40 -5.36 -17.74 9.70
C ASP A 40 -6.17 -16.64 9.00
N ALA A 41 -6.06 -15.40 9.48
CA ALA A 41 -6.61 -14.23 8.83
C ALA A 41 -6.16 -14.10 7.37
N ARG A 42 -7.09 -13.73 6.46
CA ARG A 42 -6.78 -13.56 5.02
C ARG A 42 -7.30 -12.25 4.47
N PHE A 43 -6.38 -11.48 3.88
CA PHE A 43 -6.70 -10.34 3.01
C PHE A 43 -6.47 -10.73 1.56
N LEU A 44 -7.44 -10.44 0.72
CA LEU A 44 -7.39 -10.64 -0.71
C LEU A 44 -7.16 -9.28 -1.36
N LEU A 45 -6.04 -9.12 -2.05
CA LEU A 45 -5.74 -7.92 -2.82
C LEU A 45 -5.97 -8.24 -4.29
N ARG A 46 -6.74 -7.39 -4.95
CA ARG A 46 -6.99 -7.47 -6.39
C ARG A 46 -6.56 -6.16 -7.04
N SER A 47 -5.69 -6.24 -8.04
CA SER A 47 -5.40 -5.10 -8.91
C SER A 47 -5.75 -5.43 -10.34
N GLU A 48 -6.32 -4.46 -11.04
CA GLU A 48 -6.55 -4.50 -12.48
C GLU A 48 -5.53 -3.56 -13.12
N TYR A 49 -4.75 -4.07 -14.06
CA TYR A 49 -3.74 -3.29 -14.73
C TYR A 49 -3.97 -3.32 -16.24
N LYS A 50 -3.53 -2.25 -16.90
CA LYS A 50 -3.45 -2.16 -18.36
C LYS A 50 -2.00 -1.87 -18.72
N ARG A 51 -1.26 -2.87 -19.21
CA ARG A 51 0.08 -2.63 -19.77
C ARG A 51 -0.09 -2.03 -21.16
N ARG A 52 0.30 -0.75 -21.31
CA ARG A 52 0.56 -0.17 -22.63
C ARG A 52 2.01 -0.51 -23.00
N LEU A 53 2.24 -1.00 -24.20
CA LEU A 53 3.56 -1.40 -24.74
C LEU A 53 4.68 -0.33 -24.61
N TRP A 54 4.34 0.92 -24.30
CA TRP A 54 5.26 2.06 -24.29
C TRP A 54 5.26 2.90 -23.00
N GLN A 55 4.51 2.48 -21.95
CA GLN A 55 4.52 3.16 -20.64
C GLN A 55 4.96 2.18 -19.55
N ALA A 56 6.19 2.37 -19.07
CA ALA A 56 6.70 1.73 -17.87
C ALA A 56 6.16 2.47 -16.65
N GLY A 57 5.01 2.02 -16.14
CA GLY A 57 4.40 2.56 -14.93
C GLY A 57 2.89 2.60 -15.04
N SER A 58 2.22 1.59 -14.51
CA SER A 58 0.81 1.70 -14.16
C SER A 58 0.73 1.72 -12.64
N ASP A 59 0.35 2.86 -12.06
CA ASP A 59 -0.06 2.93 -10.66
C ASP A 59 -1.15 1.89 -10.45
N SER A 60 -0.77 0.80 -9.79
CA SER A 60 -1.62 -0.35 -9.61
C SER A 60 -2.40 -0.07 -8.34
N SER A 61 -3.64 0.39 -8.48
CA SER A 61 -4.54 0.47 -7.35
C SER A 61 -4.97 -0.95 -6.95
N TRP A 62 -4.79 -1.29 -5.68
CA TRP A 62 -5.20 -2.58 -5.13
C TRP A 62 -6.47 -2.40 -4.33
N GLN A 63 -7.52 -3.10 -4.75
CA GLN A 63 -8.73 -3.28 -3.97
C GLN A 63 -8.45 -4.32 -2.90
N VAL A 64 -8.74 -3.98 -1.64
CA VAL A 64 -8.53 -4.87 -0.50
C VAL A 64 -9.87 -5.44 -0.07
N ARG A 65 -9.91 -6.76 0.11
CA ARG A 65 -11.05 -7.49 0.66
C ARG A 65 -10.60 -8.34 1.82
N TYR A 66 -11.34 -8.30 2.91
CA TYR A 66 -11.05 -9.13 4.06
C TYR A 66 -12.02 -10.30 4.16
N ARG A 67 -11.50 -11.51 4.38
CA ARG A 67 -12.32 -12.69 4.69
C ARG A 67 -12.25 -12.95 6.19
N MET A 68 -13.38 -12.76 6.88
CA MET A 68 -13.48 -13.00 8.32
C MET A 68 -13.37 -14.49 8.66
N PRO A 69 -12.57 -14.89 9.67
CA PRO A 69 -12.57 -16.23 10.23
C PRO A 69 -13.94 -16.62 10.80
N GLY A 70 -14.32 -17.90 10.71
CA GLY A 70 -15.49 -18.49 11.41
C GLY A 70 -16.89 -18.17 10.84
N ALA A 71 -17.11 -17.01 10.22
CA ALA A 71 -18.44 -16.58 9.75
C ALA A 71 -18.70 -16.93 8.27
N ARG A 72 -18.83 -18.23 7.92
CA ARG A 72 -19.14 -18.71 6.55
C ARG A 72 -18.30 -18.10 5.40
N GLY A 73 -17.12 -17.54 5.71
CA GLY A 73 -16.29 -16.83 4.73
C GLY A 73 -16.86 -15.48 4.25
N ARG A 74 -17.67 -14.79 5.07
CA ARG A 74 -18.16 -13.43 4.78
C ARG A 74 -16.98 -12.54 4.39
N VAL A 75 -17.09 -11.94 3.21
CA VAL A 75 -16.12 -11.00 2.67
C VAL A 75 -16.59 -9.59 3.01
N VAL A 76 -15.69 -8.77 3.54
CA VAL A 76 -15.91 -7.36 3.83
C VAL A 76 -15.04 -6.56 2.88
N ASP A 77 -15.64 -5.62 2.15
CA ASP A 77 -14.88 -4.66 1.36
C ASP A 77 -14.21 -3.64 2.29
N VAL A 78 -12.92 -3.43 2.07
CA VAL A 78 -12.16 -2.40 2.79
C VAL A 78 -12.28 -1.08 2.01
N PRO A 79 -12.64 0.04 2.65
CA PRO A 79 -12.70 1.33 1.99
C PRO A 79 -11.31 1.80 1.59
N GLY A 80 -11.20 2.25 0.34
CA GLY A 80 -9.98 2.78 -0.24
C GLY A 80 -9.19 1.76 -1.07
N GLN A 81 -8.16 2.29 -1.73
CA GLN A 81 -7.22 1.52 -2.51
C GLN A 81 -5.85 1.68 -1.89
N LEU A 82 -5.05 0.63 -1.96
CA LEU A 82 -3.62 0.73 -1.72
C LEU A 82 -2.93 1.02 -3.07
N VAL A 83 -2.12 2.07 -3.14
CA VAL A 83 -1.43 2.46 -4.37
C VAL A 83 0.03 2.01 -4.29
N PHE A 84 0.47 1.22 -5.28
CA PHE A 84 1.85 0.77 -5.41
C PHE A 84 2.36 0.90 -6.84
N THR A 85 3.67 1.03 -6.96
CA THR A 85 4.38 1.21 -8.22
C THR A 85 4.86 -0.12 -8.83
N ARG A 86 4.89 -1.23 -8.07
CA ARG A 86 5.29 -2.57 -8.56
C ARG A 86 4.37 -3.68 -8.06
N GLU A 87 4.21 -4.72 -8.88
CA GLU A 87 3.37 -5.90 -8.61
C GLU A 87 3.88 -6.71 -7.39
N ASP A 88 5.20 -6.78 -7.18
CA ASP A 88 5.84 -7.55 -6.11
C ASP A 88 5.87 -6.80 -4.75
N ASP A 89 5.56 -5.50 -4.75
CA ASP A 89 5.63 -4.63 -3.56
C ASP A 89 4.33 -4.65 -2.74
N ALA A 90 3.48 -5.67 -2.90
CA ALA A 90 2.20 -5.72 -2.20
C ALA A 90 2.42 -5.79 -0.67
N PRO A 91 2.05 -4.74 0.09
CA PRO A 91 2.47 -4.61 1.47
C PRO A 91 1.46 -5.31 2.35
N CYS A 92 1.54 -6.63 2.38
CA CYS A 92 0.83 -7.41 3.38
C CYS A 92 1.17 -6.93 4.80
N TYR A 93 2.37 -6.37 5.00
CA TYR A 93 2.77 -5.77 6.26
C TYR A 93 1.94 -4.56 6.70
N LEU A 94 1.11 -4.00 5.81
CA LEU A 94 0.16 -2.96 6.14
C LEU A 94 -1.23 -3.49 6.56
N LEU A 95 -1.40 -4.81 6.68
CA LEU A 95 -2.67 -5.48 6.96
C LEU A 95 -2.53 -6.39 8.17
N GLY A 96 -3.52 -6.46 9.06
CA GLY A 96 -3.48 -7.28 10.27
C GLY A 96 -4.86 -7.69 10.78
N VAL A 97 -4.93 -8.58 11.78
CA VAL A 97 -6.21 -8.97 12.41
C VAL A 97 -6.07 -9.06 13.92
N ILE A 98 -7.08 -8.57 14.64
CA ILE A 98 -7.21 -8.71 16.09
C ILE A 98 -8.66 -9.01 16.45
N ASP A 99 -8.88 -10.00 17.32
CA ASP A 99 -10.20 -10.42 17.80
C ASP A 99 -11.21 -10.62 16.65
N GLY A 100 -10.73 -11.10 15.50
CA GLY A 100 -11.51 -11.33 14.28
C GLY A 100 -11.73 -10.10 13.39
N MET A 101 -11.35 -8.89 13.85
CA MET A 101 -11.48 -7.63 13.10
C MET A 101 -10.25 -7.36 12.22
N ALA A 102 -10.49 -6.98 10.97
CA ALA A 102 -9.43 -6.61 10.03
C ALA A 102 -8.91 -5.20 10.24
N LEU A 103 -7.62 -5.05 9.99
CA LEU A 103 -6.83 -3.85 10.21
C LEU A 103 -6.06 -3.59 8.92
N THR A 104 -6.04 -2.36 8.45
CA THR A 104 -5.28 -1.92 7.28
C THR A 104 -4.58 -0.60 7.59
N ASP A 105 -3.71 -0.09 6.71
CA ASP A 105 -3.19 1.27 6.80
C ASP A 105 -4.30 2.35 6.80
N LYS A 106 -5.52 1.96 6.41
CA LYS A 106 -6.77 2.69 6.62
C LYS A 106 -7.53 2.11 7.81
N SER A 107 -6.92 2.27 8.97
CA SER A 107 -7.57 2.45 10.28
C SER A 107 -8.61 1.43 10.74
N PHE A 108 -8.55 0.18 10.33
CA PHE A 108 -9.27 -0.92 10.98
C PHE A 108 -10.82 -0.91 11.04
N LEU A 109 -11.37 -2.11 11.14
CA LEU A 109 -12.80 -2.39 11.28
C LEU A 109 -13.17 -2.36 12.77
N GLN A 110 -14.05 -1.42 13.14
CA GLN A 110 -14.65 -1.32 14.46
C GLN A 110 -15.59 -2.50 14.77
N ALA A 111 -15.93 -2.68 16.05
CA ALA A 111 -16.82 -3.75 16.50
C ALA A 111 -18.22 -3.71 15.86
N ASP A 112 -18.70 -2.51 15.49
CA ASP A 112 -19.96 -2.30 14.79
C ASP A 112 -19.87 -2.56 13.26
N GLY A 113 -18.69 -2.94 12.77
CA GLY A 113 -18.43 -3.21 11.35
C GLY A 113 -18.18 -1.96 10.50
N ARG A 114 -18.06 -0.76 11.10
CA ARG A 114 -17.60 0.44 10.38
C ARG A 114 -16.09 0.54 10.41
N TRP A 115 -15.51 1.24 9.45
CA TRP A 115 -14.08 1.52 9.45
C TRP A 115 -13.80 2.79 10.24
N PHE A 116 -12.73 2.82 11.05
CA PHE A 116 -12.26 4.10 11.57
C PHE A 116 -11.74 4.92 10.39
N ASP A 117 -11.88 6.23 10.50
CA ASP A 117 -11.49 7.14 9.44
C ASP A 117 -10.09 7.68 9.74
N LYS A 118 -9.11 7.35 8.89
CA LYS A 118 -7.73 7.82 9.05
C LYS A 118 -7.61 9.34 9.10
N GLU A 119 -8.56 10.05 8.51
CA GLU A 119 -8.60 11.52 8.51
C GLU A 119 -8.91 12.07 9.91
N LYS A 120 -9.40 11.23 10.83
CA LYS A 120 -9.60 11.56 12.25
C LYS A 120 -8.35 11.37 13.10
N LEU A 121 -7.26 10.84 12.55
CA LEU A 121 -5.99 10.79 13.28
C LEU A 121 -5.47 12.22 13.51
N PRO A 122 -4.86 12.51 14.68
CA PRO A 122 -4.32 13.83 14.94
C PRO A 122 -3.28 14.21 13.88
N PRO A 123 -3.23 15.47 13.42
CA PRO A 123 -2.27 15.90 12.39
C PRO A 123 -0.80 15.59 12.72
N ALA A 124 -0.44 15.56 14.01
CA ALA A 124 0.89 15.21 14.48
C ALA A 124 1.34 13.77 14.14
N PHE A 125 0.42 12.90 13.71
CA PHE A 125 0.72 11.51 13.34
C PHE A 125 1.26 11.40 11.91
N TRP A 126 1.14 12.46 11.12
CA TRP A 126 1.74 12.59 9.80
C TRP A 126 3.17 13.14 9.96
N LEU A 127 4.13 12.27 10.27
CA LEU A 127 5.54 12.61 10.51
C LEU A 127 6.27 13.25 9.30
N THR A 128 5.57 13.45 8.19
CA THR A 128 6.03 14.22 7.01
C THR A 128 5.82 15.73 7.18
N ALA A 129 4.93 16.15 8.07
CA ALA A 129 4.58 17.54 8.28
C ALA A 129 5.42 18.11 9.42
N ALA A 130 6.58 18.68 9.08
CA ALA A 130 7.44 19.42 9.97
C ALA A 130 6.64 20.49 10.74
N THR A 131 6.11 20.11 11.90
CA THR A 131 5.38 21.00 12.80
C THR A 131 6.04 20.90 14.17
N ALA A 132 6.11 22.04 14.86
CA ALA A 132 7.01 22.31 15.99
C ALA A 132 6.89 21.38 17.23
N ILE A 133 5.99 20.39 17.22
CA ILE A 133 5.83 19.36 18.25
C ILE A 133 6.98 18.33 18.22
N GLU A 134 7.78 18.32 17.15
CA GLU A 134 8.64 17.18 16.82
C GLU A 134 10.12 17.28 17.20
N LEU A 135 10.64 18.38 17.77
CA LEU A 135 12.10 18.50 17.96
C LEU A 135 12.67 17.45 18.91
N GLY A 136 11.92 17.09 19.96
CA GLY A 136 12.28 16.02 20.89
C GLY A 136 12.17 14.63 20.26
N LEU A 137 11.09 14.38 19.51
CA LEU A 137 10.85 13.11 18.84
C LEU A 137 11.88 12.87 17.72
N HIS A 138 12.14 13.87 16.89
CA HIS A 138 13.19 13.83 15.85
C HIS A 138 14.56 13.59 16.44
N LYS A 139 14.91 14.23 17.57
CA LYS A 139 16.18 13.96 18.26
C LYS A 139 16.29 12.51 18.73
N GLN A 140 15.21 11.94 19.26
CA GLN A 140 15.19 10.54 19.68
C GLN A 140 15.33 9.59 18.47
N ILE A 141 14.60 9.86 17.39
CA ILE A 141 14.68 9.09 16.14
C ILE A 141 16.09 9.17 15.55
N ALA A 142 16.67 10.36 15.47
CA ALA A 142 18.01 10.59 14.96
C ALA A 142 19.09 9.92 15.84
N ALA A 143 18.92 9.92 17.16
CA ALA A 143 19.83 9.24 18.08
C ALA A 143 19.86 7.71 17.88
N LEU A 144 18.77 7.13 17.36
CA LEU A 144 18.72 5.72 16.96
C LEU A 144 19.35 5.46 15.59
N GLY A 145 19.73 6.49 14.84
CA GLY A 145 20.14 6.35 13.44
C GLY A 145 19.03 5.77 12.55
N ALA A 146 17.76 6.02 12.92
CA ALA A 146 16.60 5.42 12.28
C ALA A 146 15.83 6.44 11.43
N THR A 147 15.06 5.95 10.47
CA THR A 147 14.14 6.72 9.64
C THR A 147 12.71 6.22 9.88
N PRO A 148 11.73 7.10 10.11
CA PRO A 148 10.35 6.67 10.24
C PRO A 148 9.83 6.15 8.91
N HIS A 149 9.07 5.05 8.95
CA HIS A 149 8.29 4.60 7.81
C HIS A 149 7.20 5.64 7.48
N ASP A 150 6.84 5.76 6.21
CA ASP A 150 5.89 6.77 5.71
C ASP A 150 4.44 6.52 6.18
N ARG A 151 4.15 5.32 6.68
CA ARG A 151 2.83 4.91 7.16
C ARG A 151 2.90 4.23 8.52
N GLY A 152 1.94 4.59 9.37
CA GLY A 152 1.68 3.88 10.62
C GLY A 152 0.56 2.85 10.49
N LEU A 153 0.52 1.95 11.46
CA LEU A 153 -0.53 0.97 11.67
C LEU A 153 -1.32 1.29 12.92
N LEU A 154 -2.61 0.99 12.88
CA LEU A 154 -3.53 1.22 13.97
C LEU A 154 -4.28 -0.07 14.32
N LEU A 155 -4.17 -0.51 15.57
CA LEU A 155 -4.70 -1.79 16.01
C LEU A 155 -5.34 -1.69 17.41
N PRO A 156 -6.52 -2.31 17.65
CA PRO A 156 -7.07 -2.44 19.00
C PRO A 156 -6.25 -3.47 19.79
N ARG A 157 -5.77 -3.16 20.99
CA ARG A 157 -5.06 -4.09 21.87
C ARG A 157 -5.54 -3.88 23.28
N GLN A 158 -5.94 -4.94 23.97
CA GLN A 158 -6.28 -4.89 25.40
C GLN A 158 -7.27 -3.77 25.76
N GLY A 159 -8.32 -3.58 24.94
CA GLY A 159 -9.35 -2.56 25.17
C GLY A 159 -8.97 -1.11 24.83
N ARG A 160 -7.81 -0.86 24.22
CA ARG A 160 -7.38 0.46 23.71
C ARG A 160 -6.98 0.38 22.24
N LEU A 161 -6.89 1.50 21.55
CA LEU A 161 -6.23 1.58 20.26
C LEU A 161 -4.73 1.85 20.43
N VAL A 162 -3.91 1.22 19.61
CA VAL A 162 -2.46 1.39 19.54
C VAL A 162 -2.10 1.78 18.12
N TYR A 163 -1.52 2.95 17.96
CA TYR A 163 -0.94 3.42 16.71
C TYR A 163 0.58 3.27 16.77
N GLU A 164 1.19 2.68 15.75
CA GLU A 164 2.65 2.56 15.62
C GLU A 164 3.14 2.96 14.23
N ILE A 165 4.23 3.72 14.19
CA ILE A 165 5.03 3.93 12.98
C ILE A 165 6.37 3.23 13.21
N ALA A 166 6.74 2.32 12.30
CA ALA A 166 8.03 1.65 12.37
C ALA A 166 9.19 2.65 12.20
N LEU A 167 10.22 2.52 13.04
CA LEU A 167 11.50 3.19 12.87
C LEU A 167 12.51 2.20 12.30
N LEU A 168 13.02 2.52 11.12
CA LEU A 168 13.84 1.65 10.29
C LEU A 168 15.31 2.07 10.37
N ALA A 169 16.22 1.13 10.61
CA ALA A 169 17.65 1.39 10.55
C ALA A 169 18.38 0.29 9.78
N GLU A 170 19.51 0.65 9.17
CA GLU A 170 20.41 -0.31 8.53
C GLU A 170 20.97 -1.28 9.56
N GLN A 171 20.88 -2.57 9.25
CA GLN A 171 21.46 -3.66 10.03
C GLN A 171 22.29 -4.56 9.10
N PRO A 172 23.18 -5.42 9.63
CA PRO A 172 24.01 -6.30 8.80
C PRO A 172 23.25 -7.22 7.83
N ARG A 173 21.95 -7.43 8.07
CA ARG A 173 21.06 -8.28 7.25
C ARG A 173 20.04 -7.48 6.44
N GLY A 174 20.23 -6.16 6.32
CA GLY A 174 19.32 -5.23 5.64
C GLY A 174 18.59 -4.30 6.60
N THR A 175 17.76 -3.41 6.05
CA THR A 175 17.00 -2.43 6.82
C THR A 175 15.90 -3.12 7.66
N SER A 176 15.88 -2.89 8.97
CA SER A 176 14.92 -3.54 9.87
C SER A 176 14.31 -2.57 10.87
N VAL A 177 13.19 -2.98 11.47
CA VAL A 177 12.50 -2.21 12.51
C VAL A 177 13.31 -2.27 13.81
N VAL A 178 13.82 -1.13 14.28
CA VAL A 178 14.62 -1.05 15.52
C VAL A 178 13.86 -0.46 16.71
N ALA A 179 12.81 0.31 16.43
CA ALA A 179 11.91 0.90 17.41
C ALA A 179 10.59 1.27 16.71
N VAL A 180 9.65 1.84 17.46
CA VAL A 180 8.43 2.42 16.91
C VAL A 180 8.17 3.80 17.51
N VAL A 181 7.53 4.69 16.76
CA VAL A 181 6.79 5.80 17.34
C VAL A 181 5.40 5.29 17.67
N GLN A 182 5.01 5.36 18.94
CA GLN A 182 3.75 4.82 19.41
C GLN A 182 2.86 5.91 20.00
N SER A 183 1.56 5.78 19.81
CA SER A 183 0.53 6.47 20.60
C SER A 183 -0.62 5.52 20.88
N THR A 184 -1.38 5.79 21.93
CA THR A 184 -2.54 4.98 22.31
C THR A 184 -3.77 5.83 22.58
N SER A 185 -4.94 5.23 22.38
CA SER A 185 -6.23 5.85 22.71
C SER A 185 -7.09 4.88 23.51
N ALA A 186 -7.55 5.31 24.69
CA ALA A 186 -8.42 4.51 25.56
C ALA A 186 -9.92 4.72 25.27
N ASP A 187 -10.27 5.61 24.34
CA ASP A 187 -11.63 6.09 24.09
C ASP A 187 -12.03 6.01 22.61
N GLU A 188 -11.57 4.95 21.94
CA GLU A 188 -11.87 4.66 20.53
C GLU A 188 -11.43 5.77 19.56
N GLY A 189 -10.34 6.45 19.87
CA GLY A 189 -9.68 7.45 19.03
C GLY A 189 -10.20 8.86 19.21
N ARG A 190 -11.00 9.15 20.24
CA ARG A 190 -11.44 10.52 20.57
C ARG A 190 -10.29 11.35 21.16
N SER A 191 -9.44 10.73 21.97
CA SER A 191 -8.21 11.32 22.50
C SER A 191 -7.04 10.35 22.37
N TRP A 192 -5.83 10.91 22.29
CA TRP A 192 -4.60 10.16 22.06
C TRP A 192 -3.52 10.58 23.04
N ALA A 193 -2.76 9.62 23.54
CA ALA A 193 -1.53 9.89 24.27
C ALA A 193 -0.51 10.59 23.36
N PRO A 194 0.42 11.39 23.90
CA PRO A 194 1.51 11.95 23.11
C PRO A 194 2.29 10.86 22.39
N LEU A 195 2.76 11.16 21.17
CA LEU A 195 3.65 10.27 20.43
C LEU A 195 4.98 10.12 21.17
N ALA A 196 5.47 8.89 21.29
CA ALA A 196 6.74 8.58 21.94
C ALA A 196 7.52 7.52 21.16
N VAL A 197 8.85 7.64 21.13
CA VAL A 197 9.72 6.56 20.66
C VAL A 197 9.79 5.48 21.74
N THR A 198 9.58 4.23 21.36
CA THR A 198 9.65 3.08 22.28
C THR A 198 10.17 1.82 21.56
N THR A 199 10.77 0.92 22.33
CA THR A 199 11.11 -0.45 21.89
C THR A 199 10.06 -1.49 22.33
N ASP A 200 9.05 -1.08 23.09
CA ASP A 200 7.89 -1.92 23.42
C ASP A 200 6.86 -1.90 22.28
N ALA A 201 7.27 -2.43 21.13
CA ALA A 201 6.42 -2.54 19.95
C ALA A 201 5.34 -3.62 20.16
N GLN A 202 4.08 -3.22 19.96
CA GLN A 202 2.90 -4.07 20.11
C GLN A 202 2.36 -4.56 18.77
N ILE A 203 2.70 -3.87 17.67
CA ILE A 203 2.27 -4.20 16.31
C ILE A 203 3.44 -4.78 15.53
N TYR A 204 4.54 -4.04 15.48
CA TYR A 204 5.74 -4.46 14.75
C TYR A 204 6.61 -5.40 15.57
N GLN A 205 7.30 -6.30 14.89
CA GLN A 205 8.34 -7.14 15.47
C GLN A 205 9.70 -6.50 15.21
N LEU A 206 10.40 -6.15 16.29
CA LEU A 206 11.74 -5.58 16.21
C LEU A 206 12.75 -6.58 15.63
N GLY A 207 13.77 -6.05 14.94
CA GLY A 207 14.83 -6.82 14.29
C GLY A 207 14.41 -7.52 12.99
N LYS A 208 13.14 -7.40 12.58
CA LYS A 208 12.64 -7.90 11.29
C LYS A 208 12.52 -6.76 10.28
N THR A 209 12.71 -7.09 9.00
CA THR A 209 12.34 -6.18 7.90
C THR A 209 10.82 -6.02 7.85
N LEU A 210 10.31 -5.05 7.09
CA LEU A 210 8.87 -4.86 6.93
C LEU A 210 8.22 -6.05 6.22
N GLU A 211 8.91 -6.64 5.25
CA GLU A 211 8.47 -7.81 4.49
C GLU A 211 8.48 -9.10 5.32
N ALA A 212 9.37 -9.18 6.31
CA ALA A 212 9.51 -10.33 7.21
C ALA A 212 8.56 -10.28 8.42
N GLN A 213 7.76 -9.23 8.57
CA GLN A 213 6.73 -9.15 9.60
C GLN A 213 5.74 -10.32 9.45
N GLY A 214 4.96 -10.64 10.49
CA GLY A 214 4.03 -11.78 10.51
C GLY A 214 2.85 -11.71 9.51
N PHE A 215 2.96 -10.88 8.48
CA PHE A 215 1.96 -10.59 7.47
C PHE A 215 2.47 -11.11 6.12
N GLY A 216 2.28 -12.40 5.83
CA GLY A 216 2.89 -13.06 4.69
C GLY A 216 2.07 -12.98 3.41
N ALA A 217 2.65 -12.52 2.30
CA ALA A 217 2.03 -12.57 0.98
C ALA A 217 2.11 -13.97 0.34
N ARG A 218 1.04 -14.40 -0.35
CA ARG A 218 1.02 -15.59 -1.20
C ARG A 218 0.25 -15.30 -2.48
N LEU A 219 0.86 -15.59 -3.63
CA LEU A 219 0.18 -15.55 -4.92
C LEU A 219 -0.98 -16.55 -4.94
N LEU A 220 -2.14 -16.10 -5.42
CA LEU A 220 -3.25 -16.99 -5.72
C LEU A 220 -3.02 -17.57 -7.11
N LYS A 221 -2.74 -18.88 -7.14
CA LYS A 221 -2.75 -19.67 -8.38
C LYS A 221 -4.18 -19.99 -8.81
#